data_AF-A0AA39I8K3-F1
#
_entry.id   AF-A0AA39I8K3-F1
#
_cell.length_a   1.000
_cell.length_b   1.000
_cell.length_c   1.000
_cell.angle_alpha   90.00
_cell.angle_beta   90.00
_cell.angle_gamma   90.00
#
_symmetry.space_group_name_H-M   'P 1'
#
loop_
_entity.id
_entity.type
_entity.pdbx_description
1 polymer ?
#
loop_
_entity_poly.entity_id
_entity_poly.type
_entity_poly.pdbx_seq_one_letter_code
_entity_poly.pdbx_strand_id
1 'polypeptide(L)'
;MGSSDEEEVSLVSEAEKIAAERRKRLMKMKSVVHGVEMQEEDYVEEMGQDKAEINPNKLPSFRSYDPEVFIEGDKNPSRNLNVVDEQLQDQLADTNDTTVIQEISVNTLAPRKLDWDLKRDVKARLEKLERQTQRSINQLIRQRLATGENDLATAVNSAMRAGLQEED
;
A
#
# COMPACT_ATOMS: atom_id res chain seq x y z
N MET A 1 24.66 -46.63 -20.40
CA MET A 1 23.53 -45.72 -20.68
C MET A 1 22.77 -46.29 -21.85
N GLY A 2 21.60 -46.88 -21.63
CA GLY A 2 20.78 -47.50 -22.69
C GLY A 2 19.62 -48.35 -22.18
N SER A 3 19.02 -47.99 -21.04
CA SER A 3 17.94 -48.78 -20.41
C SER A 3 16.64 -47.99 -20.15
N SER A 4 16.62 -46.66 -20.32
CA SER A 4 15.43 -45.86 -20.02
C SER A 4 14.42 -45.77 -21.18
N ASP A 5 14.88 -45.74 -22.44
CA ASP A 5 13.97 -45.57 -23.59
C ASP A 5 13.13 -46.82 -23.88
N GLU A 6 13.61 -48.02 -23.53
CA GLU A 6 12.88 -49.28 -23.74
C GLU A 6 11.74 -49.46 -22.71
N GLU A 7 11.87 -48.89 -21.51
CA GLU A 7 10.87 -49.01 -20.45
C GLU A 7 9.66 -48.09 -20.69
N GLU A 8 9.87 -46.85 -21.18
CA GLU A 8 8.76 -45.93 -21.46
C GLU A 8 7.88 -46.38 -22.63
N VAL A 9 8.47 -46.95 -23.68
CA VAL A 9 7.72 -47.51 -24.83
C VAL A 9 6.87 -48.71 -24.39
N SER A 10 7.35 -49.50 -23.42
CA SER A 10 6.60 -50.63 -22.87
C SER A 10 5.39 -50.18 -22.03
N LEU A 11 5.50 -49.09 -21.29
CA LEU A 11 4.43 -48.55 -20.45
C LEU A 11 3.31 -47.91 -21.27
N VAL A 12 3.65 -47.23 -22.37
CA VAL A 12 2.64 -46.71 -23.32
C VAL A 12 1.86 -47.86 -23.95
N SER A 13 2.53 -48.95 -24.32
CA SER A 13 1.87 -50.16 -24.82
C SER A 13 0.94 -50.79 -23.79
N GLU A 14 1.33 -50.83 -22.52
CA GLU A 14 0.50 -51.42 -21.46
C GLU A 14 -0.72 -50.54 -21.13
N ALA A 15 -0.54 -49.22 -21.07
CA ALA A 15 -1.64 -48.27 -20.90
C ALA A 15 -2.65 -48.35 -22.06
N GLU A 16 -2.15 -48.51 -23.29
CA GLU A 16 -3.00 -48.65 -24.48
C GLU A 16 -3.81 -49.95 -24.46
N LYS A 17 -3.21 -51.07 -24.00
CA LYS A 17 -3.93 -52.34 -23.80
C LYS A 17 -5.03 -52.21 -22.75
N ILE A 18 -4.73 -51.63 -21.60
CA ILE A 18 -5.71 -51.41 -20.52
C ILE A 18 -6.87 -50.53 -21.02
N ALA A 19 -6.57 -49.48 -21.79
CA ALA A 19 -7.58 -48.62 -22.40
C ALA A 19 -8.43 -49.37 -23.42
N ALA A 20 -7.85 -50.24 -24.24
CA ALA A 20 -8.57 -51.07 -25.20
C ALA A 20 -9.49 -52.08 -24.50
N GLU A 21 -9.04 -52.72 -23.43
CA GLU A 21 -9.87 -53.63 -22.63
C GLU A 21 -11.04 -52.92 -21.97
N ARG A 22 -10.81 -51.72 -21.42
CA ARG A 22 -11.89 -50.90 -20.85
C ARG A 22 -12.91 -50.50 -21.91
N ARG A 23 -12.46 -50.09 -23.10
CA ARG A 23 -13.35 -49.78 -24.24
C ARG A 23 -14.21 -50.98 -24.62
N LYS A 24 -13.61 -52.16 -24.81
CA LYS A 24 -14.33 -53.41 -25.13
C LYS A 24 -15.34 -53.78 -24.04
N ARG A 25 -14.98 -53.63 -22.76
CA ARG A 25 -15.88 -53.92 -21.62
C ARG A 25 -17.08 -52.97 -21.59
N LEU A 26 -16.86 -51.67 -21.77
CA LEU A 26 -17.92 -50.67 -21.81
C LEU A 26 -18.83 -50.90 -23.02
N MET A 27 -18.26 -51.23 -24.17
CA MET A 27 -18.99 -51.55 -25.38
C MET A 27 -19.91 -52.77 -25.20
N LYS A 28 -19.41 -53.83 -24.56
CA LYS A 28 -20.22 -55.00 -24.20
C LYS A 28 -21.33 -54.67 -23.20
N MET A 29 -21.06 -53.81 -22.21
CA MET A 29 -22.12 -53.33 -21.32
C MET A 29 -23.18 -52.54 -22.10
N LYS A 30 -22.77 -51.71 -23.05
CA LYS A 30 -23.70 -50.89 -23.84
C LYS A 30 -24.53 -51.73 -24.80
N SER A 31 -23.95 -52.74 -25.46
CA SER A 31 -24.71 -53.67 -26.31
C SER A 31 -25.74 -54.48 -25.51
N VAL A 32 -25.41 -54.89 -24.27
CA VAL A 32 -26.38 -55.54 -23.38
C VAL A 32 -27.54 -54.60 -23.00
N VAL A 33 -27.26 -53.31 -22.73
CA VAL A 33 -28.30 -52.33 -22.41
C VAL A 33 -29.24 -52.05 -23.59
N HIS A 34 -28.68 -51.98 -24.80
CA HIS A 34 -29.45 -51.63 -26.01
C HIS A 34 -30.02 -52.87 -26.72
N GLY A 35 -29.64 -54.08 -26.31
CA GLY A 35 -30.13 -55.35 -26.86
C GLY A 35 -29.66 -55.65 -28.29
N VAL A 36 -28.66 -54.92 -28.80
CA VAL A 36 -28.12 -55.03 -30.17
C VAL A 36 -26.58 -55.07 -30.08
N GLU A 37 -25.94 -55.95 -30.85
CA GLU A 37 -24.47 -55.99 -30.96
C GLU A 37 -23.97 -54.73 -31.67
N MET A 38 -23.33 -53.83 -30.91
CA MET A 38 -22.72 -52.61 -31.41
C MET A 38 -21.36 -52.93 -32.04
N GLN A 39 -21.05 -52.36 -33.21
CA GLN A 39 -19.69 -52.37 -33.80
C GLN A 39 -18.93 -51.08 -33.48
N GLU A 40 -17.59 -51.08 -33.63
CA GLU A 40 -16.75 -49.92 -33.24
C GLU A 40 -17.07 -48.68 -34.09
N GLU A 41 -17.53 -48.87 -35.32
CA GLU A 41 -17.95 -47.81 -36.24
C GLU A 41 -19.22 -47.11 -35.73
N ASP A 42 -20.21 -47.87 -35.23
CA ASP A 42 -21.46 -47.35 -34.66
C ASP A 42 -21.21 -46.47 -33.43
N TYR A 43 -20.16 -46.76 -32.65
CA TYR A 43 -19.79 -46.00 -31.45
C TYR A 43 -19.26 -44.60 -31.77
N VAL A 44 -18.53 -44.47 -32.88
CA VAL A 44 -17.95 -43.18 -33.31
C VAL A 44 -19.04 -42.27 -33.89
N GLU A 45 -20.02 -42.85 -34.59
CA GLU A 45 -21.16 -42.11 -35.12
C GLU A 45 -22.08 -41.56 -34.00
N GLU A 46 -22.36 -42.35 -32.96
CA GLU A 46 -23.21 -41.93 -31.83
C GLU A 46 -22.58 -40.76 -31.05
N MET A 47 -21.26 -40.81 -30.77
CA MET A 47 -20.52 -39.72 -30.12
C MET A 47 -20.50 -38.41 -30.93
N GLY A 48 -20.69 -38.49 -32.25
CA GLY A 48 -20.81 -37.33 -33.13
C GLY A 48 -22.20 -36.69 -33.14
N GLN A 49 -23.24 -37.47 -32.82
CA GLN A 49 -24.65 -37.07 -32.90
C GLN A 49 -25.18 -36.40 -31.61
N ASP A 50 -24.53 -36.61 -30.46
CA ASP A 50 -24.89 -35.99 -29.18
C ASP A 50 -24.58 -34.48 -29.09
N LYS A 51 -24.04 -33.86 -30.15
CA LYS A 51 -23.97 -32.40 -30.30
C LYS A 51 -25.31 -31.81 -30.77
N ALA A 52 -26.42 -32.30 -30.24
CA ALA A 52 -27.73 -31.73 -30.49
C ALA A 52 -27.85 -30.36 -29.78
N GLU A 53 -28.26 -29.35 -30.53
CA GLU A 53 -28.50 -27.98 -30.06
C GLU A 53 -29.42 -27.97 -28.82
N ILE A 54 -28.86 -27.57 -27.66
CA ILE A 54 -29.60 -27.45 -26.41
C ILE A 54 -30.59 -26.29 -26.56
N ASN A 55 -31.85 -26.62 -26.80
CA ASN A 55 -32.93 -25.64 -26.76
C ASN A 55 -33.11 -25.16 -25.30
N PRO A 56 -32.91 -23.87 -24.98
CA PRO A 56 -32.98 -23.39 -23.60
C PRO A 56 -34.38 -23.54 -22.98
N ASN A 57 -35.41 -23.73 -23.81
CA ASN A 57 -36.80 -23.92 -23.38
C ASN A 57 -37.18 -25.37 -23.08
N LYS A 58 -36.23 -26.33 -23.15
CA LYS A 58 -36.43 -27.75 -22.78
C LYS A 58 -35.52 -28.15 -21.61
N LEU A 59 -35.36 -27.28 -20.63
CA LEU A 59 -34.74 -27.65 -19.36
C LEU A 59 -35.64 -28.67 -18.63
N PRO A 60 -35.09 -29.76 -18.07
CA PRO A 60 -35.86 -30.69 -17.26
C PRO A 60 -36.49 -29.98 -16.06
N SER A 61 -37.82 -29.94 -15.99
CA SER A 61 -38.55 -29.45 -14.83
C SER A 61 -38.47 -30.48 -13.71
N PHE A 62 -37.80 -30.15 -12.60
CA PHE A 62 -37.86 -30.97 -11.40
C PHE A 62 -39.20 -30.75 -10.69
N ARG A 63 -39.91 -31.84 -10.36
CA ARG A 63 -41.22 -31.80 -9.67
C ARG A 63 -41.17 -31.15 -8.28
N SER A 64 -39.97 -30.96 -7.74
CA SER A 64 -39.69 -30.39 -6.43
C SER A 64 -39.06 -28.99 -6.50
N TYR A 65 -38.94 -28.40 -7.69
CA TYR A 65 -38.31 -27.09 -7.86
C TYR A 65 -39.32 -26.07 -8.38
N ASP A 66 -39.77 -25.21 -7.47
CA ASP A 66 -40.53 -24.00 -7.80
C ASP A 66 -39.59 -22.79 -7.66
N PRO A 67 -39.19 -22.14 -8.78
CA PRO A 67 -38.24 -21.03 -8.74
C PRO A 67 -38.79 -19.82 -7.99
N GLU A 68 -40.11 -19.64 -7.94
CA GLU A 68 -40.76 -18.50 -7.31
C GLU A 68 -40.57 -18.48 -5.79
N VAL A 69 -40.53 -19.65 -5.13
CA VAL A 69 -40.38 -19.79 -3.67
C VAL A 69 -39.03 -19.25 -3.18
N PHE A 70 -38.00 -19.28 -4.03
CA PHE A 70 -36.67 -18.75 -3.71
C PHE A 70 -36.50 -17.26 -4.08
N ILE A 71 -37.40 -16.71 -4.90
CA ILE A 71 -37.35 -15.33 -5.41
C ILE A 71 -38.28 -14.41 -4.58
N GLU A 72 -39.00 -14.95 -3.59
CA GLU A 72 -39.74 -14.21 -2.55
C GLU A 72 -38.82 -13.46 -1.55
N GLY A 73 -37.51 -13.40 -1.79
CA GLY A 73 -36.66 -12.44 -1.11
C GLY A 73 -36.97 -11.04 -1.63
N ASP A 74 -37.65 -10.23 -0.82
CA ASP A 74 -38.02 -8.82 -1.01
C ASP A 74 -37.54 -8.23 -2.34
N LYS A 75 -38.38 -8.34 -3.38
CA LYS A 75 -38.28 -7.52 -4.59
C LYS A 75 -38.59 -6.09 -4.18
N ASN A 76 -37.69 -5.44 -3.44
CA ASN A 76 -37.84 -4.05 -3.11
C ASN A 76 -37.44 -3.26 -4.37
N PRO A 77 -38.40 -2.70 -5.13
CA PRO A 77 -38.08 -1.94 -6.34
C PRO A 77 -37.33 -0.64 -6.00
N SER A 78 -37.27 -0.25 -4.72
CA SER A 78 -36.54 0.92 -4.23
C SER A 78 -35.16 0.58 -3.64
N ARG A 79 -34.65 -0.64 -3.84
CA ARG A 79 -33.29 -0.95 -3.39
C ARG A 79 -32.30 -0.15 -4.23
N ASN A 80 -31.74 0.89 -3.63
CA ASN A 80 -30.69 1.69 -4.24
C ASN A 80 -29.48 0.77 -4.48
N LEU A 81 -29.20 0.48 -5.75
CA LEU A 81 -28.00 -0.26 -6.15
C LEU A 81 -26.76 0.65 -6.18
N ASN A 82 -26.99 1.96 -6.16
CA ASN A 82 -25.97 3.01 -6.28
C ASN A 82 -25.31 3.35 -4.93
N VAL A 83 -25.47 2.53 -3.90
CA VAL A 83 -24.85 2.76 -2.57
C VAL A 83 -23.32 2.86 -2.69
N VAL A 84 -22.74 2.10 -3.62
CA VAL A 84 -21.30 2.15 -3.90
C VAL A 84 -20.91 3.47 -4.57
N ASP A 85 -21.75 3.98 -5.47
CA ASP A 85 -21.50 5.24 -6.16
C ASP A 85 -21.58 6.43 -5.19
N GLU A 86 -22.53 6.41 -4.26
CA GLU A 86 -22.62 7.40 -3.17
C GLU A 86 -21.35 7.39 -2.30
N GLN A 87 -20.88 6.19 -1.91
CA GLN A 87 -19.65 6.04 -1.14
C GLN A 87 -18.40 6.51 -1.91
N LEU A 88 -18.32 6.22 -3.21
CA LEU A 88 -17.23 6.68 -4.06
C LEU A 88 -17.25 8.20 -4.25
N GLN A 89 -18.44 8.79 -4.35
CA GLN A 89 -18.62 10.22 -4.48
C GLN A 89 -18.19 10.97 -3.21
N ASP A 90 -18.55 10.45 -2.04
CA ASP A 90 -18.09 10.99 -0.75
C ASP A 90 -16.56 10.91 -0.62
N GLN A 91 -15.96 9.77 -0.97
CA GLN A 91 -14.50 9.61 -0.96
C GLN A 91 -13.81 10.56 -1.96
N LEU A 92 -14.37 10.75 -3.15
CA LEU A 92 -13.83 11.71 -4.11
C LEU A 92 -13.95 13.15 -3.58
N ALA A 93 -15.06 13.52 -2.96
CA ALA A 93 -15.26 14.84 -2.37
C ALA A 93 -14.20 15.13 -1.30
N ASP A 94 -13.96 14.18 -0.39
CA ASP A 94 -12.92 14.27 0.63
C ASP A 94 -11.51 14.45 0.03
N THR A 95 -11.24 13.86 -1.15
CA THR A 95 -9.95 14.03 -1.84
C THR A 95 -9.84 15.36 -2.60
N ASN A 96 -10.96 15.97 -2.99
CA ASN A 96 -10.99 17.27 -3.67
C ASN A 96 -10.81 18.44 -2.70
N ASP A 97 -11.01 18.22 -1.40
CA ASP A 97 -10.70 19.14 -0.31
C ASP A 97 -9.17 19.29 -0.12
N THR A 98 -8.51 19.79 -1.15
CA THR A 98 -7.09 20.17 -1.18
C THR A 98 -6.79 21.41 -0.33
N THR A 99 -7.81 22.03 0.29
CA THR A 99 -7.69 23.26 1.08
C THR A 99 -7.05 23.05 2.47
N VAL A 100 -6.88 21.81 2.94
CA VAL A 100 -6.24 21.53 4.24
C VAL A 100 -4.73 21.34 4.13
N ILE A 101 -4.18 21.20 2.92
CA ILE A 101 -2.75 21.43 2.72
C ILE A 101 -2.55 22.94 2.56
N GLN A 102 -2.81 23.67 3.64
CA GLN A 102 -2.08 24.89 3.90
C GLN A 102 -0.62 24.49 3.84
N GLU A 103 0.04 24.88 2.75
CA GLU A 103 1.46 24.69 2.48
C GLU A 103 2.25 24.83 3.79
N ILE A 104 2.60 23.69 4.40
CA ILE A 104 3.43 23.69 5.60
C ILE A 104 4.80 24.07 5.07
N SER A 105 5.09 25.37 5.11
CA SER A 105 6.35 25.92 4.68
C SER A 105 7.49 25.15 5.37
N VAL A 106 8.50 24.73 4.61
CA VAL A 106 9.66 23.96 5.11
C VAL A 106 10.35 24.68 6.29
N ASN A 107 10.12 25.99 6.43
CA ASN A 107 10.55 26.83 7.54
C ASN A 107 9.90 26.50 8.88
N THR A 108 8.71 25.89 8.91
CA THR A 108 8.01 25.46 10.13
C THR A 108 8.37 24.02 10.52
N LEU A 109 8.70 23.17 9.54
CA LEU A 109 9.05 21.75 9.75
C LEU A 109 10.54 21.54 10.03
N ALA A 110 11.42 22.45 9.60
CA ALA A 110 12.84 22.33 9.89
C ALA A 110 13.08 22.45 11.41
N PRO A 111 13.76 21.48 12.05
CA PRO A 111 14.20 21.65 13.43
C PRO A 111 15.08 22.90 13.53
N ARG A 112 14.90 23.66 14.62
CA ARG A 112 15.61 24.91 14.92
C ARG A 112 17.10 24.82 14.52
N LYS A 113 17.67 25.93 14.03
CA LYS A 113 19.09 26.05 13.62
C LYS A 113 19.99 25.15 14.46
N LEU A 114 20.85 24.35 13.81
CA LEU A 114 21.80 23.45 14.48
C LEU A 114 22.69 24.16 15.54
N ASP A 115 22.77 25.49 15.49
CA ASP A 115 23.52 26.33 16.43
C ASP A 115 22.78 26.64 17.75
N TRP A 116 21.52 26.22 17.91
CA TRP A 116 20.74 26.56 19.11
C TRP A 116 21.34 25.93 20.38
N ASP A 117 21.90 24.74 20.23
CA ASP A 117 22.58 24.01 21.28
C ASP A 117 23.90 24.69 21.63
N LEU A 118 24.68 25.05 20.62
CA LEU A 118 25.94 25.79 20.79
C LEU A 118 25.72 27.12 21.51
N LYS A 119 24.70 27.89 21.10
CA LYS A 119 24.38 29.17 21.74
C LYS A 119 23.95 28.96 23.19
N ARG A 120 23.11 27.96 23.48
CA ARG A 120 22.68 27.65 24.85
C ARG A 120 23.86 27.26 25.74
N ASP A 121 24.70 26.36 25.25
CA ASP A 121 25.79 25.75 26.02
C ASP A 121 26.96 26.73 26.24
N VAL A 122 27.19 27.64 25.29
CA VAL A 122 28.20 28.69 25.39
C VAL A 122 27.70 29.90 26.20
N LYS A 123 26.39 30.17 26.25
CA LYS A 123 25.80 31.34 26.95
C LYS A 123 26.23 31.44 28.41
N ALA A 124 26.16 30.35 29.17
CA ALA A 124 26.54 30.38 30.59
C ALA A 124 28.04 30.68 30.81
N ARG A 125 28.89 30.23 29.88
CA ARG A 125 30.33 30.50 29.91
C ARG A 125 30.61 31.96 29.55
N LEU A 126 29.94 32.50 28.53
CA LEU A 126 30.04 33.90 28.13
C LEU A 126 29.56 34.82 29.25
N GLU A 127 28.43 34.54 29.90
CA GLU A 127 27.92 35.35 31.01
C GLU A 127 28.92 35.38 32.18
N LYS A 128 29.53 34.24 32.51
CA LYS A 128 30.56 34.17 33.57
C LYS A 128 31.81 34.96 33.18
N LEU A 129 32.26 34.82 31.93
CA LEU A 129 33.43 35.54 31.43
C LEU A 129 33.17 37.05 31.39
N GLU A 130 32.02 37.48 30.89
CA GLU A 130 31.60 38.87 30.85
C GLU A 130 31.58 39.49 32.26
N ARG A 131 31.04 38.78 33.26
CA ARG A 131 31.10 39.21 34.67
C ARG A 131 32.53 39.36 35.19
N GLN A 132 33.44 38.48 34.79
CA GLN A 132 34.85 38.57 35.18
C GLN A 132 35.54 39.74 34.46
N THR A 133 35.32 39.88 33.16
CA THR A 133 35.85 40.98 32.35
C THR A 133 35.39 42.33 32.88
N GLN A 134 34.10 42.48 33.20
CA GLN A 134 33.56 43.69 33.83
C GLN A 134 34.23 43.97 35.18
N ARG A 135 34.44 42.95 36.03
CA ARG A 135 35.17 43.13 37.31
C ARG A 135 36.61 43.57 37.08
N SER A 136 37.31 42.95 36.13
CA SER A 136 38.68 43.31 35.77
C SER A 136 38.77 44.72 35.19
N ILE A 137 37.84 45.12 34.32
CA ILE A 137 37.73 46.49 33.80
C ILE A 137 37.53 47.48 34.95
N ASN A 138 36.59 47.21 35.86
CA ASN A 138 36.36 48.06 37.03
C ASN A 138 37.60 48.18 37.93
N GLN A 139 38.32 47.07 38.13
CA GLN A 139 39.56 47.09 38.91
C GLN A 139 40.67 47.89 38.21
N LEU A 140 40.81 47.74 36.89
CA LEU A 140 41.77 48.49 36.09
C LEU A 140 41.48 50.00 36.12
N ILE A 141 40.20 50.38 36.01
CA ILE A 141 39.75 51.77 36.13
C ILE A 141 40.12 52.32 37.51
N ARG A 142 39.82 51.57 38.59
CA ARG A 142 40.17 52.00 39.96
C ARG A 142 41.68 52.20 40.14
N GLN A 143 42.49 51.30 39.61
CA GLN A 143 43.96 51.42 39.68
C GLN A 143 44.46 52.65 38.90
N ARG A 144 43.97 52.85 37.67
CA ARG A 144 44.37 53.99 36.84
C ARG A 144 43.96 55.34 37.42
N LEU A 145 42.77 55.42 38.01
CA LEU A 145 42.32 56.61 38.73
C LEU A 145 43.19 56.88 39.97
N ALA A 146 43.58 55.83 40.71
CA ALA A 146 44.48 55.97 41.86
C ALA A 146 45.90 56.40 41.46
N THR A 147 46.38 56.02 40.28
CA THR A 147 47.66 56.48 39.72
C THR A 147 47.60 57.88 39.10
N GLY A 148 46.44 58.55 39.10
CA GLY A 148 46.28 59.93 38.63
C GLY A 148 46.27 60.10 37.11
N GLU A 149 45.98 59.03 36.35
CA GLU A 149 45.87 59.10 34.89
C GLU A 149 44.46 59.64 34.53
N ASN A 150 44.31 60.97 34.61
CA ASN A 150 43.03 61.68 34.67
C ASN A 150 42.19 61.72 33.37
N ASP A 151 42.60 61.06 32.29
CA ASP A 151 41.90 61.12 30.98
C ASP A 151 40.99 59.91 30.68
N LEU A 152 40.91 58.94 31.59
CA LEU A 152 40.16 57.70 31.36
C LEU A 152 38.64 57.90 31.39
N ALA A 153 38.15 58.78 32.25
CA ALA A 153 36.71 59.04 32.41
C ALA A 153 36.10 59.68 31.15
N THR A 154 36.86 60.53 30.46
CA THR A 154 36.47 61.16 29.18
C THR A 154 36.43 60.14 28.05
N ALA A 155 37.45 59.27 27.95
CA ALA A 155 37.54 58.24 26.91
C ALA A 155 36.50 57.11 27.06
N VAL A 156 36.17 56.69 28.29
CA VAL A 156 35.14 55.67 28.53
C VAL A 156 33.73 56.20 28.21
N ASN A 157 33.44 57.45 28.59
CA ASN A 157 32.14 58.07 28.29
C ASN A 157 31.94 58.32 26.79
N SER A 158 33.00 58.61 26.02
CA SER A 158 32.90 58.75 24.57
C SER A 158 32.71 57.40 23.86
N ALA A 159 33.43 56.36 24.29
CA ALA A 159 33.26 55.00 23.75
C ALA A 159 31.87 54.41 24.04
N MET A 160 31.34 54.63 25.25
CA MET A 160 30.00 54.15 25.62
C MET A 160 28.89 54.85 24.82
N ARG A 161 29.06 56.14 24.50
CA ARG A 161 28.13 56.88 23.62
C ARG A 161 28.19 56.39 22.17
N ALA A 162 29.36 56.00 21.67
CA ALA A 162 29.51 55.50 20.30
C ALA A 162 28.87 54.12 20.10
N GLY A 163 29.03 53.20 21.06
CA GLY A 163 28.43 51.86 20.97
C GLY A 163 26.90 51.82 21.05
N LEU A 164 26.26 52.89 21.55
CA LEU A 164 24.81 53.04 21.57
C LEU A 164 24.23 53.57 20.24
N GLN A 165 25.08 54.03 19.31
CA GLN A 165 24.65 54.59 18.02
C GLN A 165 24.75 53.59 16.85
N GLU A 166 25.36 52.42 17.06
CA GLU A 166 25.51 51.37 16.02
C GLU A 166 24.40 50.29 16.06
N GLU A 167 23.41 50.40 16.94
CA GLU A 167 22.32 49.42 17.11
C GLU A 167 20.95 49.89 16.57
N ASP A 168 20.91 50.91 15.71
CA ASP A 168 19.70 51.35 14.96
C ASP A 168 19.76 50.95 13.46
#